data_AF-X1CW34-F1
#
_entry.id   AF-X1CW34-F1
#
_cell.length_a   1.000
_cell.length_b   1.000
_cell.length_c   1.000
_cell.angle_alpha   90.00
_cell.angle_beta   90.00
_cell.angle_gamma   90.00
#
_symmetry.space_group_name_H-M   'P 1'
#
loop_
_entity.id
_entity.type
_entity.pdbx_description
1 polymer ?
#
loop_
_entity_poly.entity_id
_entity_poly.type
_entity_poly.pdbx_seq_one_letter_code
_entity_poly.pdbx_strand_id
1 'polypeptide(L)'
;VRHSYAIADYLDKLGNILIRLHDLIFDKIFYPDAKIEKISRVSVHWQKYLKTHGHDKTRELIHSDIIEQGNKKIYYSKNLRHFGEDILKLLNSKLKYCKVVFEIYGEETILFGPKNPATELIGNISNISD
;
A
#
# COMPACT_ATOMS: atom_id res chain seq x y z
N VAL A 1 0.65 13.93 -7.82
CA VAL A 1 1.52 13.43 -6.73
C VAL A 1 0.74 13.03 -5.49
N ARG A 2 0.02 13.94 -4.82
CA ARG A 2 -0.80 13.63 -3.61
C ARG A 2 -1.74 12.43 -3.78
N HIS A 3 -2.48 12.35 -4.89
CA HIS A 3 -3.38 11.21 -5.15
C HIS A 3 -2.62 9.89 -5.32
N SER A 4 -1.45 9.90 -5.95
CA SER A 4 -0.60 8.72 -6.10
C SER A 4 -0.20 8.14 -4.74
N TYR A 5 0.14 9.01 -3.79
CA TYR A 5 0.47 8.62 -2.42
C TYR A 5 -0.73 8.09 -1.64
N ALA A 6 -1.88 8.78 -1.72
CA ALA A 6 -3.10 8.31 -1.07
C ALA A 6 -3.54 6.93 -1.58
N ILE A 7 -3.41 6.69 -2.90
CA ILE A 7 -3.68 5.37 -3.50
C ILE A 7 -2.63 4.35 -3.03
N ALA A 8 -1.36 4.73 -2.95
CA ALA A 8 -0.30 3.85 -2.46
C ALA A 8 -0.57 3.40 -1.02
N ASP A 9 -0.98 4.30 -0.12
CA ASP A 9 -1.32 3.96 1.26
C ASP A 9 -2.50 3.00 1.34
N TYR A 10 -3.53 3.25 0.53
CA TYR A 10 -4.68 2.36 0.47
C TYR A 10 -4.28 0.96 -0.02
N LEU A 11 -3.47 0.89 -1.08
CA LEU A 11 -3.00 -0.39 -1.63
C LEU A 11 -2.12 -1.14 -0.64
N ASP A 12 -1.23 -0.45 0.07
CA ASP A 12 -0.37 -1.08 1.08
C ASP A 12 -1.20 -1.66 2.22
N LYS A 13 -2.10 -0.86 2.80
CA LYS A 13 -3.02 -1.31 3.86
C LYS A 13 -3.87 -2.49 3.41
N LEU A 14 -4.44 -2.40 2.21
CA LEU A 14 -5.28 -3.47 1.67
C LEU A 14 -4.46 -4.75 1.41
N GLY A 15 -3.26 -4.62 0.84
CA GLY A 15 -2.36 -5.75 0.60
C GLY A 15 -1.98 -6.46 1.90
N ASN A 16 -1.60 -5.69 2.93
CA ASN A 16 -1.28 -6.22 4.25
C ASN A 16 -2.48 -6.92 4.93
N ILE A 17 -3.69 -6.38 4.78
CA ILE A 17 -4.90 -7.03 5.32
C ILE A 17 -5.17 -8.36 4.62
N LEU A 18 -5.03 -8.41 3.29
CA LEU A 18 -5.23 -9.65 2.53
C LEU A 18 -4.23 -10.73 2.95
N ILE A 19 -2.95 -10.36 3.10
CA ILE A 19 -1.91 -11.29 3.57
C ILE A 19 -2.20 -11.76 5.00
N ARG A 20 -2.66 -10.86 5.88
CA ARG A 20 -2.92 -11.24 7.28
C ARG A 20 -4.13 -12.16 7.44
N LEU A 21 -5.13 -12.05 6.57
CA LEU A 21 -6.42 -12.72 6.73
C LEU A 21 -6.65 -13.89 5.77
N HIS A 22 -5.67 -14.22 4.90
CA HIS A 22 -5.89 -15.21 3.85
C HIS A 22 -6.29 -16.59 4.37
N ASP A 23 -5.76 -17.02 5.53
CA ASP A 23 -6.03 -18.36 6.09
C ASP A 23 -7.45 -18.52 6.61
N LEU A 24 -8.18 -17.43 6.82
CA LEU A 24 -9.56 -17.46 7.30
C LEU A 24 -10.49 -18.18 6.31
N ILE A 25 -10.11 -18.27 5.03
CA ILE A 25 -10.87 -19.02 4.02
C ILE A 25 -10.94 -20.52 4.30
N PHE A 26 -10.05 -21.06 5.14
CA PHE A 26 -10.08 -22.48 5.53
C PHE A 26 -10.96 -22.75 6.76
N ASP A 27 -11.33 -21.71 7.51
CA ASP A 27 -12.21 -21.86 8.65
C ASP A 27 -13.64 -22.14 8.18
N LYS A 28 -14.13 -23.37 8.41
CA LYS A 28 -15.46 -23.80 7.99
C LYS A 28 -16.60 -23.21 8.84
N ILE A 29 -16.31 -22.64 10.01
CA ILE A 29 -17.28 -21.92 10.84
C ILE A 29 -17.52 -20.54 10.22
N PHE A 30 -16.45 -19.79 9.92
CA PHE A 30 -16.58 -18.45 9.33
C PHE A 30 -16.90 -18.51 7.83
N TYR A 31 -16.33 -19.47 7.11
CA TYR A 31 -16.51 -19.67 5.67
C TYR A 31 -17.00 -21.09 5.39
N PRO A 32 -18.28 -21.42 5.67
CA PRO A 32 -18.86 -22.69 5.27
C PRO A 32 -18.93 -22.80 3.74
N ASP A 33 -19.16 -24.01 3.23
CA ASP A 33 -19.15 -24.33 1.81
C ASP A 33 -20.12 -23.45 0.98
N ALA A 34 -21.28 -23.13 1.52
CA ALA A 34 -22.23 -22.19 0.91
C ALA A 34 -21.63 -20.78 0.69
N LYS A 35 -20.73 -20.32 1.57
CA LYS A 35 -20.00 -19.06 1.36
C LYS A 35 -18.94 -19.17 0.28
N ILE A 36 -18.25 -20.31 0.18
CA ILE A 36 -17.29 -20.56 -0.92
C ILE A 36 -18.01 -20.57 -2.26
N GLU A 37 -19.17 -21.22 -2.35
CA GLU A 37 -20.02 -21.17 -3.54
C GLU A 37 -20.39 -19.73 -3.89
N LYS A 38 -20.82 -18.93 -2.91
CA LYS A 38 -21.16 -17.52 -3.14
C LYS A 38 -19.96 -16.71 -3.63
N ILE A 39 -18.79 -16.87 -3.00
CA ILE A 39 -17.54 -16.20 -3.40
C ILE A 39 -17.17 -16.60 -4.82
N SER A 40 -17.26 -17.89 -5.17
CA SER A 40 -16.92 -18.37 -6.52
C SER A 40 -17.73 -17.70 -7.63
N ARG A 41 -18.91 -17.12 -7.33
CA ARG A 41 -19.77 -16.46 -8.33
C ARG A 41 -19.16 -15.21 -8.94
N VAL A 42 -18.14 -14.62 -8.34
CA VAL A 42 -17.43 -13.46 -8.91
C VAL A 42 -16.66 -13.81 -10.18
N SER A 43 -16.42 -15.10 -10.43
CA SER A 43 -15.62 -15.58 -11.57
C SER A 43 -16.19 -16.87 -12.16
N VAL A 44 -16.49 -16.84 -13.46
CA VAL A 44 -16.89 -18.05 -14.21
C VAL A 44 -15.84 -19.16 -14.11
N HIS A 45 -14.55 -18.79 -14.04
CA HIS A 45 -13.47 -19.74 -13.87
C HIS A 45 -13.56 -20.45 -12.51
N TRP A 46 -13.79 -19.70 -11.43
CA TRP A 46 -13.92 -20.28 -10.08
C TRP A 46 -15.17 -21.14 -9.94
N GLN A 47 -16.30 -20.74 -10.54
CA GLN A 47 -17.50 -21.58 -10.55
C GLN A 47 -17.27 -22.92 -11.25
N LYS A 48 -16.58 -22.91 -12.39
CA LYS A 48 -16.22 -24.15 -13.11
C LYS A 48 -15.28 -25.00 -12.26
N TYR A 49 -14.27 -24.38 -11.67
CA TYR A 49 -13.30 -25.08 -10.83
C TYR A 49 -13.98 -25.77 -9.64
N LEU A 50 -14.91 -25.08 -8.97
CA LEU A 50 -15.70 -25.63 -7.87
C LEU A 50 -16.52 -26.85 -8.27
N LYS A 51 -17.18 -26.80 -9.43
CA LYS A 51 -17.97 -27.94 -9.94
C LYS A 51 -17.10 -29.16 -10.24
N THR A 52 -15.86 -28.95 -10.67
CA THR A 52 -14.95 -30.04 -11.06
C THR A 52 -14.16 -30.62 -9.88
N HIS A 53 -13.73 -29.78 -8.92
CA HIS A 53 -12.75 -30.18 -7.89
C HIS A 53 -13.30 -30.13 -6.45
N GLY A 54 -14.51 -29.59 -6.25
CA GLY A 54 -15.12 -29.47 -4.93
C GLY A 54 -14.60 -28.29 -4.08
N HIS A 55 -15.19 -28.12 -2.90
CA HIS A 55 -14.99 -26.94 -2.06
C HIS A 55 -13.58 -26.81 -1.50
N ASP A 56 -12.98 -27.89 -0.99
CA ASP A 56 -11.67 -27.82 -0.35
C ASP A 56 -10.57 -27.38 -1.32
N LYS A 57 -10.54 -27.93 -2.55
CA LYS A 57 -9.62 -27.46 -3.61
C LYS A 57 -9.91 -26.04 -4.06
N THR A 58 -11.16 -25.62 -4.06
CA THR A 58 -11.52 -24.24 -4.38
C THR A 58 -11.05 -23.27 -3.29
N ARG A 59 -11.01 -23.68 -2.01
CA ARG A 59 -10.43 -22.87 -0.94
C ARG A 59 -8.94 -22.66 -1.14
N GLU A 60 -8.19 -23.71 -1.50
CA GLU A 60 -6.77 -23.61 -1.83
C GLU A 60 -6.52 -22.63 -3.00
N LEU A 61 -7.35 -22.70 -4.05
CA LEU A 61 -7.29 -21.77 -5.18
C LEU A 61 -7.52 -20.32 -4.74
N ILE A 62 -8.60 -20.07 -3.98
CA ILE A 62 -8.95 -18.72 -3.49
C ILE A 62 -7.85 -18.19 -2.55
N HIS A 63 -7.33 -19.03 -1.67
CA HIS A 63 -6.23 -18.69 -0.76
C HIS A 63 -4.99 -18.20 -1.52
N SER A 64 -4.56 -18.98 -2.52
CA SER A 64 -3.43 -18.62 -3.38
C SER A 64 -3.65 -17.29 -4.10
N ASP A 65 -4.85 -17.08 -4.67
CA ASP A 65 -5.19 -15.81 -5.31
C ASP A 65 -5.18 -14.65 -4.32
N ILE A 66 -5.74 -14.80 -3.10
CA ILE A 66 -5.70 -13.74 -2.08
C ILE A 66 -4.26 -13.33 -1.75
N ILE A 67 -3.34 -14.31 -1.59
CA ILE A 67 -1.92 -14.04 -1.34
C ILE A 67 -1.29 -13.29 -2.52
N GLU A 68 -1.54 -13.77 -3.75
CA GLU A 68 -1.02 -13.14 -4.97
C GLU A 68 -1.52 -11.69 -5.10
N GLN A 69 -2.82 -11.45 -4.89
CA GLN A 69 -3.41 -10.12 -4.92
C GLN A 69 -2.85 -9.23 -3.80
N GLY A 70 -2.64 -9.78 -2.60
CA GLY A 70 -2.03 -9.07 -1.48
C GLY A 70 -0.62 -8.56 -1.83
N ASN A 71 0.22 -9.45 -2.34
CA ASN A 71 1.60 -9.12 -2.75
C ASN A 71 1.63 -8.11 -3.90
N LYS A 72 0.76 -8.26 -4.92
CA LYS A 72 0.65 -7.30 -6.03
C LYS A 72 0.30 -5.90 -5.55
N LYS A 73 -0.62 -5.77 -4.60
CA LYS A 73 -1.02 -4.45 -4.07
C LYS A 73 0.14 -3.76 -3.34
N ILE A 74 0.89 -4.49 -2.51
CA ILE A 74 2.09 -3.95 -1.86
C ILE A 74 3.12 -3.53 -2.91
N TYR A 75 3.35 -4.34 -3.93
CA TYR A 75 4.25 -4.01 -5.03
C TYR A 75 3.83 -2.73 -5.77
N TYR A 76 2.55 -2.61 -6.15
CA TYR A 76 2.04 -1.42 -6.83
C TYR A 76 2.04 -0.17 -5.96
N SER A 77 1.85 -0.31 -4.64
CA SER A 77 2.00 0.80 -3.70
C SER A 77 3.40 1.41 -3.76
N LYS A 78 4.44 0.57 -3.70
CA LYS A 78 5.85 1.01 -3.80
C LYS A 78 6.11 1.71 -5.14
N ASN A 79 5.62 1.16 -6.23
CA ASN A 79 5.79 1.76 -7.56
C ASN A 79 5.11 3.12 -7.68
N LEU A 80 3.91 3.29 -7.10
CA LEU A 80 3.21 4.58 -7.10
C LEU A 80 3.93 5.64 -6.27
N ARG A 81 4.55 5.25 -5.15
CA ARG A 81 5.42 6.13 -4.36
C ARG A 81 6.61 6.58 -5.17
N HIS A 82 7.38 5.65 -5.75
CA HIS A 82 8.53 5.99 -6.59
C HIS A 82 8.16 6.90 -7.76
N PHE A 83 7.05 6.61 -8.45
CA PHE A 83 6.54 7.48 -9.51
C PHE A 83 6.26 8.90 -9.00
N GLY A 84 5.59 9.03 -7.84
CA GLY A 84 5.31 10.34 -7.25
C GLY A 84 6.58 11.10 -6.86
N GLU A 85 7.58 10.41 -6.29
CA GLU A 85 8.89 10.98 -5.96
C GLU A 85 9.63 11.49 -7.20
N ASP A 86 9.65 10.70 -8.27
CA ASP A 86 10.37 11.06 -9.50
C ASP A 86 9.74 12.28 -10.18
N ILE A 87 8.41 12.37 -10.18
CA ILE A 87 7.70 13.58 -10.63
C ILE A 87 8.05 14.78 -9.76
N LEU A 88 8.11 14.63 -8.43
CA LEU A 88 8.45 15.72 -7.52
C LEU A 88 9.89 16.21 -7.74
N LYS A 89 10.84 15.28 -7.85
CA LYS A 89 12.25 15.56 -8.17
C LYS A 89 12.36 16.30 -9.50
N LEU A 90 11.64 15.83 -10.53
CA LEU A 90 11.63 16.47 -11.85
C LEU A 90 11.10 17.92 -11.76
N LEU A 91 9.95 18.13 -11.12
CA LEU A 91 9.36 19.47 -10.97
C LEU A 91 10.30 20.43 -10.22
N ASN A 92 10.87 19.98 -9.11
CA ASN A 92 11.81 20.78 -8.31
C ASN A 92 13.12 21.05 -9.06
N SER A 93 13.59 20.12 -9.90
CA SER A 93 14.76 20.36 -10.75
C SER A 93 14.51 21.44 -11.81
N LYS A 94 13.29 21.50 -12.37
CA LYS A 94 12.94 22.43 -13.45
C LYS A 94 12.65 23.84 -12.95
N LEU A 95 12.04 24.00 -11.77
CA LEU A 95 11.70 25.31 -11.20
C LEU A 95 12.72 25.82 -10.17
N LYS A 96 13.90 25.20 -10.07
CA LYS A 96 14.95 25.56 -9.10
C LYS A 96 15.27 27.06 -9.08
N TYR A 97 15.36 27.69 -10.24
CA TYR A 97 15.70 29.12 -10.36
C TYR A 97 14.51 30.06 -10.13
N CYS A 98 13.29 29.53 -10.14
CA CYS A 98 12.06 30.28 -9.88
C CYS A 98 11.76 30.41 -8.37
N LYS A 99 12.61 29.84 -7.49
CA LYS A 99 12.42 29.79 -6.03
C LYS A 99 11.07 29.16 -5.61
N VAL A 100 10.53 28.27 -6.44
CA VAL A 100 9.34 27.47 -6.14
C VAL A 100 9.77 26.07 -5.74
N VAL A 101 9.23 25.56 -4.64
CA VAL A 101 9.44 24.18 -4.18
C VAL A 101 8.09 23.49 -4.09
N PHE A 102 7.98 22.33 -4.72
CA PHE A 102 6.84 21.44 -4.59
C PHE A 102 7.11 20.40 -3.52
N GLU A 103 6.12 20.16 -2.67
CA GLU A 103 6.13 19.16 -1.61
C GLU A 103 4.78 18.45 -1.55
N ILE A 104 4.74 17.29 -0.88
CA ILE A 104 3.51 16.53 -0.67
C ILE A 104 2.97 16.87 0.72
N TYR A 105 1.86 17.59 0.77
CA TYR A 105 1.24 18.03 2.02
C TYR A 105 0.61 16.84 2.77
N GLY A 106 1.05 16.56 4.00
CA GLY A 106 0.41 15.60 4.92
C GLY A 106 1.18 14.30 5.21
N GLU A 107 2.36 14.07 4.65
CA GLU A 107 3.33 13.13 5.23
C GLU A 107 4.31 13.94 6.10
N GLU A 108 4.61 13.47 7.32
CA GLU A 108 5.79 13.96 8.04
C GLU A 108 6.99 13.75 7.12
N THR A 109 7.57 14.85 6.66
CA THR A 109 8.74 14.86 5.81
C THR A 109 9.88 14.22 6.59
N ILE A 110 10.10 12.91 6.44
CA ILE A 110 11.38 12.30 6.82
C ILE A 110 12.38 12.77 5.76
N LEU A 111 12.88 13.99 5.96
CA LEU A 111 13.94 14.57 5.16
C LEU A 111 15.22 13.78 5.43
N PHE A 112 15.49 12.78 4.59
CA PHE A 112 16.86 12.30 4.38
C PHE A 112 17.62 13.31 3.52
N GLY A 113 17.80 14.52 4.06
CA GLY A 113 18.74 15.52 3.56
C GLY A 113 19.87 15.71 4.56
N PRO A 114 21.08 16.10 4.13
CA PRO A 114 22.17 16.35 5.06
C PRO A 114 21.72 17.44 6.04
N LYS A 115 21.83 17.15 7.34
CA LYS A 115 21.48 18.08 8.42
C LYS A 115 22.16 19.42 8.16
N ASN A 116 21.36 20.46 8.01
CA ASN A 116 21.87 21.82 7.85
C ASN A 116 22.35 22.32 9.22
N PRO A 117 23.64 22.66 9.41
CA PRO A 117 24.17 23.07 10.72
C PRO A 117 23.55 24.37 11.25
N ALA A 118 22.85 25.14 10.42
CA ALA A 118 22.15 26.36 10.85
C ALA A 118 20.96 26.10 11.78
N THR A 119 20.39 24.88 11.81
CA THR A 119 19.21 24.57 12.63
C THR A 119 19.57 24.25 14.10
N GLU A 120 20.82 23.88 14.39
CA GLU A 120 21.29 23.64 15.77
C GLU A 120 21.51 24.93 16.58
N LEU A 121 21.75 26.07 15.92
CA LEU A 121 21.98 27.35 16.60
C LEU A 121 20.71 27.97 17.20
N ILE A 122 19.52 27.64 16.68
CA ILE A 122 18.25 28.21 17.17
C ILE A 122 17.75 27.45 18.42
N GLY A 123 18.11 26.17 18.58
CA GLY A 123 17.72 25.35 19.73
C GLY A 123 18.50 25.66 21.02
N ASN A 124 19.70 26.23 20.91
CA ASN A 124 20.55 26.49 22.08
C ASN A 124 20.35 27.87 22.73
N ILE A 125 19.61 28.79 22.08
CA ILE A 125 19.36 30.14 22.61
C ILE A 125 18.10 30.18 23.50
N SER A 126 17.20 29.19 23.38
CA SER A 126 15.97 29.10 24.18
C SER A 126 16.13 28.44 25.55
N ASN A 127 17.33 27.95 25.90
CA ASN A 127 17.64 27.33 27.20
C ASN A 127 18.49 28.21 28.11
N ILE A 128 18.58 29.52 27.85
CA ILE A 128 19.23 30.50 28.73
C ILE A 128 18.25 31.67 28.97
N SER A 129 17.14 31.40 29.64
CA SER A 129 16.34 32.36 30.43
C SER A 129 15.17 31.62 31.06
N ASP A 130 15.43 31.05 32.24
CA ASP A 130 14.65 31.23 33.48
C ASP A 130 15.18 30.29 34.57
#